data_AF-A0A520A7X1-F1
#
_entry.id   AF-A0A520A7X1-F1
#
_cell.length_a   1.000
_cell.length_b   1.000
_cell.length_c   1.000
_cell.angle_alpha   90.00
_cell.angle_beta   90.00
_cell.angle_gamma   90.00
#
_symmetry.space_group_name_H-M   'P 1'
#
loop_
_entity.id
_entity.type
_entity.pdbx_description
1 polymer ?
#
loop_
_entity_poly.entity_id
_entity_poly.type
_entity_poly.pdbx_seq_one_letter_code
_entity_poly.pdbx_strand_id
1 'polypeptide(L)'
;AEVFTVNVDQNLKLIGEPFVLKPFDIISIRNSETYELQKQVFLEGEVLYPGPYTIRSKNERISDLITRAGGLTSSAYTDGASLKRPGPPKTISKDKNAISLDGDLERDKQLTMKRLMDLSEKDESVLAKDTIVIASDLVGINLSQILKVPGSNADLILQEGDIIRIPKQLQTVKVSGEVLNPNNIVYMSNRGFKSYIRGAGGYNINALPKGAYIKYANGSVAAASNFLFFRSYPKVMPGAEILVPQRPKRERLNAQAWIGIGTAFASLAAVIVSILR
;
A
#
# COMPACT_ATOMS: atom_id res chain seq x y z
N ALA A 1 44.17 -10.10 24.61
CA ALA A 1 43.90 -8.70 24.29
C ALA A 1 43.36 -8.03 25.54
N GLU A 2 43.95 -6.92 25.95
CA GLU A 2 43.47 -6.13 27.09
C GLU A 2 42.45 -5.10 26.59
N VAL A 3 41.38 -4.90 27.33
CA VAL A 3 40.33 -3.93 27.01
C VAL A 3 40.41 -2.80 28.02
N PHE A 4 40.67 -1.59 27.53
CA PHE A 4 40.68 -0.38 28.34
C PHE A 4 39.39 0.41 28.07
N THR A 5 38.71 0.84 29.13
CA THR A 5 37.53 1.72 29.02
C THR A 5 37.94 3.12 29.41
N VAL A 6 37.77 4.07 28.48
CA VAL A 6 38.07 5.48 28.68
C VAL A 6 36.74 6.22 28.70
N ASN A 7 36.40 6.83 29.84
CA ASN A 7 35.17 7.59 29.99
C ASN A 7 35.32 8.99 29.41
N VAL A 8 34.29 9.48 28.75
CA VAL A 8 34.26 10.80 28.11
C VAL A 8 32.97 11.50 28.51
N ASP A 9 33.05 12.79 28.84
CA ASP A 9 31.89 13.61 29.18
C ASP A 9 31.07 14.03 27.92
N GLN A 10 29.96 14.74 28.14
CA GLN A 10 29.09 15.23 27.06
C GLN A 10 29.76 16.25 26.12
N ASN A 11 30.91 16.81 26.51
CA ASN A 11 31.69 17.77 25.72
C ASN A 11 32.91 17.11 25.06
N LEU A 12 32.95 15.78 25.01
CA LEU A 12 34.05 15.00 24.47
C LEU A 12 35.38 15.18 25.24
N LYS A 13 35.32 15.55 26.52
CA LYS A 13 36.51 15.60 27.39
C LYS A 13 36.69 14.29 28.13
N LEU A 14 37.93 13.84 28.19
CA LEU A 14 38.33 12.65 28.94
C LEU A 14 38.04 12.85 30.43
N ILE A 15 37.36 11.89 31.04
CA ILE A 15 37.14 11.82 32.47
C ILE A 15 38.20 10.89 33.05
N GLY A 16 39.24 11.45 33.67
CA GLY A 16 40.35 10.71 34.28
C GLY A 16 41.70 11.02 33.63
N GLU A 17 42.65 10.10 33.77
CA GLU A 17 44.00 10.28 33.21
C GLU A 17 44.03 10.06 31.69
N PRO A 18 44.89 10.79 30.95
CA PRO A 18 45.07 10.59 29.51
C PRO A 18 45.55 9.18 29.21
N PHE A 19 44.81 8.45 28.39
CA PHE A 19 45.21 7.12 27.92
C PHE A 19 46.13 7.25 26.69
N VAL A 20 47.33 6.68 26.75
CA VAL A 20 48.30 6.70 25.64
C VAL A 20 48.09 5.47 24.76
N LEU A 21 47.72 5.70 23.50
CA LEU A 21 47.56 4.66 22.50
C LEU A 21 48.92 4.12 22.05
N LYS A 22 48.99 2.81 21.82
CA LYS A 22 50.16 2.10 21.29
C LYS A 22 49.89 1.66 19.83
N PRO A 23 50.96 1.38 19.05
CA PRO A 23 50.79 0.81 17.72
C PRO A 23 49.95 -0.47 17.75
N PHE A 24 49.08 -0.63 16.76
CA PHE A 24 48.14 -1.75 16.60
C PHE A 24 46.96 -1.79 17.59
N ASP A 25 46.73 -0.74 18.39
CA ASP A 25 45.51 -0.60 19.19
C ASP A 25 44.27 -0.37 18.30
N ILE A 26 43.12 -0.94 18.70
CA ILE A 26 41.83 -0.76 18.02
C ILE A 26 40.91 0.08 18.91
N ILE A 27 40.47 1.22 18.39
CA ILE A 27 39.56 2.11 19.09
C ILE A 27 38.12 1.79 18.65
N SER A 28 37.25 1.50 19.62
CA SER A 28 35.82 1.33 19.39
C SER A 28 35.04 2.35 20.21
N ILE A 29 34.41 3.31 19.53
CA ILE A 29 33.52 4.29 20.15
C ILE A 29 32.11 3.70 20.12
N ARG A 30 31.55 3.43 21.31
CA ARG A 30 30.16 2.97 21.43
C ARG A 30 29.26 4.19 21.60
N ASN A 31 28.14 4.23 20.90
CA ASN A 31 27.09 5.19 21.20
C ASN A 31 26.61 4.96 22.63
N SER A 32 26.30 6.03 23.38
CA SER A 32 25.67 5.84 24.68
C SER A 32 24.34 5.14 24.48
N GLU A 33 23.97 4.24 25.40
CA GLU A 33 22.71 3.49 25.32
C GLU A 33 21.47 4.42 25.32
N THR A 34 21.65 5.67 25.75
CA THR A 34 20.63 6.73 25.77
C THR A 34 20.61 7.61 24.52
N TYR A 35 21.62 7.53 23.65
CA TYR A 35 21.69 8.36 22.45
C TYR A 35 20.93 7.68 21.31
N GLU A 36 19.71 8.14 21.07
CA GLU A 36 18.95 7.82 19.87
C GLU A 36 18.99 9.01 18.90
N LEU A 37 19.26 8.73 17.62
CA LEU A 37 19.00 9.71 16.57
C LEU A 37 17.55 10.16 16.67
N GLN A 38 17.30 11.47 16.58
CA GLN A 38 15.95 12.02 16.62
C GLN A 38 15.17 11.52 15.41
N LYS A 39 14.29 10.54 15.63
CA LYS A 39 13.39 10.02 14.60
C LYS A 39 12.20 10.94 14.45
N GLN A 40 11.80 11.19 13.22
CA GLN A 40 10.65 12.03 12.92
C GLN A 40 9.56 11.23 12.20
N VAL A 41 8.32 11.60 12.49
CA VAL A 41 7.13 11.21 11.75
C VAL A 41 6.43 12.46 11.23
N PHE A 42 5.74 12.33 10.11
CA PHE A 42 4.95 13.41 9.53
C PHE A 42 3.48 13.15 9.74
N LEU A 43 2.79 14.11 10.32
CA LEU A 43 1.35 14.06 10.51
C LEU A 43 0.67 15.08 9.60
N GLU A 44 -0.16 14.60 8.69
CA GLU A 44 -0.81 15.39 7.64
C GLU A 44 -2.33 15.33 7.71
N GLY A 45 -2.96 16.44 7.30
CA GLY A 45 -4.40 16.52 7.08
C GLY A 45 -5.16 17.07 8.29
N GLU A 46 -6.30 16.45 8.59
CA GLU A 46 -7.33 16.95 9.51
C GLU A 46 -7.02 16.65 10.98
N VAL A 47 -5.95 17.27 11.47
CA VAL A 47 -5.54 17.34 12.88
C VAL A 47 -5.41 18.81 13.29
N LEU A 48 -5.45 19.10 14.60
CA LEU A 48 -5.37 20.49 15.05
C LEU A 48 -4.01 21.13 14.71
N TYR A 49 -2.92 20.37 14.85
CA TYR A 49 -1.57 20.82 14.52
C TYR A 49 -0.86 19.82 13.58
N PRO A 50 -1.00 19.96 12.25
CA PRO A 50 -0.26 19.13 11.30
C PRO A 50 1.22 19.54 11.25
N GLY A 51 2.11 18.62 10.89
CA GLY A 51 3.54 18.88 10.76
C GLY A 51 4.44 17.71 11.16
N PRO A 52 5.75 17.95 11.25
CA PRO A 52 6.72 16.97 11.72
C PRO A 52 6.65 16.83 13.25
N TYR A 53 6.76 15.60 13.73
CA TYR A 53 6.81 15.27 15.15
C TYR A 53 8.01 14.37 15.45
N THR A 54 8.78 14.72 16.47
CA THR A 54 9.84 13.85 16.99
C THR A 54 9.23 12.72 17.83
N ILE A 55 9.66 11.49 17.53
CA ILE A 55 9.36 10.30 18.32
C ILE A 55 10.10 10.41 19.66
N ARG A 56 9.36 10.42 20.77
CA ARG A 56 9.84 10.56 22.15
C ARG A 56 10.28 9.24 22.77
N SER A 57 9.72 8.11 22.33
CA SER A 57 10.03 6.80 22.89
C SER A 57 9.88 5.69 21.85
N LYS A 58 10.59 4.58 22.05
CA LYS A 58 10.50 3.37 21.19
C LYS A 58 9.09 2.80 21.05
N ASN A 59 8.21 3.11 22.01
CA ASN A 59 6.86 2.58 22.09
C ASN A 59 5.79 3.64 21.77
N GLU A 60 6.17 4.81 21.25
CA GLU A 60 5.20 5.83 20.89
C GLU A 60 4.32 5.34 19.73
N ARG A 61 3.01 5.48 19.89
CA ARG A 61 2.01 4.97 18.95
C ARG A 61 1.28 6.08 18.21
N ILE A 62 0.48 5.67 17.23
CA ILE A 62 -0.39 6.58 16.47
C ILE A 62 -1.29 7.37 17.43
N SER A 63 -1.92 6.71 18.40
CA SER A 63 -2.81 7.38 19.36
C SER A 63 -2.11 8.48 20.19
N ASP A 64 -0.87 8.24 20.62
CA ASP A 64 -0.04 9.21 21.35
C ASP A 64 0.25 10.46 20.50
N LEU A 65 0.63 10.23 19.24
CA LEU A 65 0.92 11.30 18.29
C LEU A 65 -0.32 12.15 18.00
N ILE A 66 -1.49 11.53 17.80
CA ILE A 66 -2.74 12.26 17.57
C ILE A 66 -3.11 13.11 18.78
N THR A 67 -2.92 12.59 19.99
CA THR A 67 -3.17 13.34 21.22
C THR A 67 -2.24 14.55 21.31
N ARG A 68 -0.94 14.38 21.01
CA ARG A 68 0.04 15.48 20.96
C ARG A 68 -0.27 16.52 19.90
N ALA A 69 -0.85 16.10 18.78
CA ALA A 69 -1.27 16.99 17.71
C ALA A 69 -2.53 17.81 18.03
N GLY A 70 -3.02 17.74 19.28
CA GLY A 70 -4.22 18.44 19.72
C GLY A 70 -5.51 17.74 19.33
N GLY A 71 -5.44 16.48 18.90
CA GLY A 71 -6.58 15.70 18.44
C GLY A 71 -6.94 15.96 16.97
N LEU A 72 -8.11 15.42 16.58
CA LEU A 72 -8.66 15.53 15.24
C LEU A 72 -9.51 16.79 15.08
N THR A 73 -9.59 17.35 13.87
CA THR A 73 -10.59 18.38 13.56
C THR A 73 -11.98 17.76 13.43
N SER A 74 -13.03 18.60 13.44
CA SER A 74 -14.42 18.15 13.21
C SER A 74 -14.67 17.61 11.80
N SER A 75 -13.79 17.92 10.85
CA SER A 75 -13.89 17.47 9.45
C SER A 75 -13.06 16.22 9.16
N ALA A 76 -12.36 15.69 10.16
CA ALA A 76 -11.46 14.54 10.01
C ALA A 76 -12.22 13.26 9.64
N TYR A 77 -11.69 12.55 8.64
CA TYR A 77 -12.22 11.25 8.25
C TYR A 77 -11.35 10.13 8.78
N THR A 78 -11.71 9.61 9.96
CA THR A 78 -10.97 8.56 10.65
C THR A 78 -10.88 7.27 9.85
N ASP A 79 -11.95 6.89 9.13
CA ASP A 79 -11.96 5.66 8.33
C ASP A 79 -11.15 5.80 7.04
N GLY A 80 -10.78 7.03 6.67
CA GLY A 80 -9.90 7.35 5.55
C GLY A 80 -8.42 7.48 5.95
N ALA A 81 -8.07 7.29 7.22
CA ALA A 81 -6.71 7.46 7.69
C ALA A 81 -5.78 6.38 7.11
N SER A 82 -4.58 6.79 6.72
CA SER A 82 -3.56 5.89 6.15
C SER A 82 -2.19 6.16 6.75
N LEU A 83 -1.40 5.11 6.88
CA LEU A 83 0.01 5.17 7.26
C LEU A 83 0.87 4.82 6.03
N LYS A 84 1.75 5.74 5.62
CA LYS A 84 2.84 5.42 4.72
C LYS A 84 4.08 5.13 5.55
N ARG A 85 4.61 3.91 5.45
CA ARG A 85 5.90 3.58 6.06
C ARG A 85 6.93 3.47 4.95
N PRO A 86 7.82 4.47 4.78
CA PRO A 86 8.92 4.33 3.84
C PRO A 86 9.73 3.10 4.26
N GLY A 87 10.00 2.22 3.30
CA GLY A 87 10.88 1.08 3.53
C GLY A 87 12.27 1.55 3.98
N PRO A 88 13.11 0.65 4.51
CA PRO A 88 14.49 1.00 4.87
C PRO A 88 15.13 1.77 3.71
N PRO A 89 15.86 2.87 4.00
CA PRO A 89 16.54 3.62 2.96
C PRO A 89 17.40 2.60 2.20
N LYS A 90 17.11 2.43 0.91
CA LYS A 90 17.91 1.55 0.05
C LYS A 90 19.32 2.11 0.08
N THR A 91 20.21 1.47 0.85
CA THR A 91 21.63 1.72 0.74
C THR A 91 21.96 1.36 -0.70
N ILE A 92 22.15 2.36 -1.55
CA ILE A 92 22.75 2.16 -2.88
C ILE A 92 24.20 1.79 -2.57
N SER A 93 24.43 0.54 -2.17
CA SER A 93 25.75 -0.02 -2.02
C SER A 93 26.39 0.09 -3.40
N LYS A 94 27.30 1.06 -3.57
CA LYS A 94 28.19 1.14 -4.73
C LYS A 94 29.16 -0.05 -4.80
N ASP A 95 29.08 -0.99 -3.86
CA ASP A 95 29.77 -2.26 -3.91
C ASP A 95 29.03 -3.25 -4.81
N LYS A 96 29.58 -3.45 -6.00
CA LYS A 96 29.13 -4.42 -7.01
C LYS A 96 29.17 -5.89 -6.55
N ASN A 97 29.67 -6.17 -5.35
CA ASN A 97 29.93 -7.52 -4.84
C ASN A 97 29.13 -7.91 -3.59
N ALA A 98 28.23 -7.06 -3.08
CA ALA A 98 27.30 -7.49 -2.03
C ALA A 98 26.14 -8.26 -2.68
N ILE A 99 26.03 -9.56 -2.38
CA ILE A 99 24.90 -10.42 -2.74
C ILE A 99 23.63 -9.80 -2.14
N SER A 100 22.93 -9.06 -2.99
CA SER A 100 21.79 -8.23 -2.62
C SER A 100 20.52 -9.03 -2.91
N LEU A 101 19.91 -9.59 -1.87
CA LEU A 101 18.54 -10.15 -1.91
C LEU A 101 17.53 -9.11 -2.43
N ASP A 102 17.85 -7.82 -2.31
CA ASP A 102 17.06 -6.69 -2.83
C ASP A 102 17.20 -6.48 -4.35
N GLY A 103 18.29 -6.96 -4.94
CA GLY A 103 18.52 -6.87 -6.39
C GLY A 103 17.50 -7.68 -7.18
N ASP A 104 17.02 -8.79 -6.61
CA ASP A 104 16.07 -9.68 -7.29
C ASP A 104 14.64 -9.13 -7.22
N LEU A 105 14.25 -8.46 -6.13
CA LEU A 105 12.95 -7.77 -6.05
C LEU A 105 12.90 -6.55 -6.98
N GLU A 106 13.99 -5.80 -7.09
CA GLU A 106 14.08 -4.68 -8.03
C GLU A 106 14.15 -5.18 -9.47
N ARG A 107 14.90 -6.26 -9.75
CA ARG A 107 14.90 -6.91 -11.07
C ARG A 107 13.53 -7.44 -11.40
N ASP A 108 12.80 -8.06 -10.47
CA ASP A 108 11.45 -8.56 -10.73
C ASP A 108 10.47 -7.42 -10.95
N LYS A 109 10.55 -6.34 -10.17
CA LYS A 109 9.77 -5.12 -10.41
C LYS A 109 10.12 -4.48 -11.75
N GLN A 110 11.40 -4.37 -12.09
CA GLN A 110 11.85 -3.81 -13.37
C GLN A 110 11.54 -4.72 -14.55
N LEU A 111 11.64 -6.04 -14.42
CA LEU A 111 11.27 -7.03 -15.42
C LEU A 111 9.76 -7.03 -15.61
N THR A 112 8.99 -6.90 -14.53
CA THR A 112 7.54 -6.76 -14.60
C THR A 112 7.17 -5.44 -15.27
N MET A 113 7.77 -4.32 -14.87
CA MET A 113 7.57 -3.01 -15.50
C MET A 113 8.02 -2.97 -16.97
N LYS A 114 9.15 -3.59 -17.30
CA LYS A 114 9.65 -3.71 -18.67
C LYS A 114 8.76 -4.61 -19.51
N ARG A 115 8.30 -5.75 -19.00
CA ARG A 115 7.28 -6.58 -19.66
C ARG A 115 6.00 -5.78 -19.89
N LEU A 116 5.57 -4.97 -18.92
CA LEU A 116 4.40 -4.10 -19.05
C LEU A 116 4.63 -2.97 -20.09
N MET A 117 5.84 -2.43 -20.21
CA MET A 117 6.21 -1.43 -21.21
C MET A 117 6.36 -2.03 -22.62
N ASP A 118 7.00 -3.19 -22.76
CA ASP A 118 7.14 -3.93 -24.03
C ASP A 118 5.76 -4.42 -24.53
N LEU A 119 4.81 -4.69 -23.62
CA LEU A 119 3.39 -4.93 -23.94
C LEU A 119 2.64 -3.64 -24.34
N SER A 120 3.17 -2.47 -23.98
CA SER A 120 2.61 -1.14 -24.29
C SER A 120 3.17 -0.54 -25.59
N GLU A 121 4.27 -1.05 -26.14
CA GLU A 121 4.84 -0.56 -27.41
C GLU A 121 4.05 -0.98 -28.67
N LYS A 122 3.08 -1.90 -28.55
CA LYS A 122 2.27 -2.39 -29.68
C LYS A 122 0.89 -1.74 -29.87
N ASP A 123 0.47 -0.83 -28.99
CA ASP A 123 -0.78 -0.06 -29.15
C ASP A 123 -0.55 1.33 -28.51
N GLU A 124 -0.24 2.33 -29.33
CA GLU A 124 0.15 3.71 -28.92
C GLU A 124 -1.01 4.55 -28.33
N SER A 125 -2.04 3.91 -27.83
CA SER A 125 -3.08 4.56 -27.05
C SER A 125 -3.60 3.58 -26.00
N VAL A 126 -3.83 4.07 -24.78
CA VAL A 126 -4.63 3.44 -23.71
C VAL A 126 -3.87 2.82 -22.50
N LEU A 127 -2.59 2.44 -22.55
CA LEU A 127 -2.03 1.60 -21.46
C LEU A 127 -0.97 2.19 -20.50
N ALA A 128 -0.92 3.52 -20.31
CA ALA A 128 0.00 4.13 -19.32
C ALA A 128 -0.69 4.72 -18.07
N LYS A 129 -2.04 4.75 -17.99
CA LYS A 129 -2.76 5.41 -16.88
C LYS A 129 -3.36 4.45 -15.84
N ASP A 130 -3.78 3.25 -16.23
CA ASP A 130 -4.59 2.39 -15.35
C ASP A 130 -3.82 1.24 -14.69
N THR A 131 -2.56 1.02 -15.07
CA THR A 131 -1.66 0.01 -14.48
C THR A 131 -0.61 0.65 -13.57
N ILE A 132 -0.96 1.76 -12.91
CA ILE A 132 -0.18 2.25 -11.76
C ILE A 132 -0.30 1.20 -10.68
N VAL A 133 0.65 0.26 -10.67
CA VAL A 133 1.30 -0.30 -9.49
C VAL A 133 0.48 -0.03 -8.23
N ILE A 134 -0.42 -0.96 -7.90
CA ILE A 134 -1.06 -1.05 -6.57
C ILE A 134 -0.01 -1.57 -5.58
N ALA A 135 1.16 -0.93 -5.54
CA ALA A 135 2.07 -0.91 -4.43
C ALA A 135 2.03 0.53 -3.91
N SER A 136 0.86 0.98 -3.48
CA SER A 136 0.88 2.12 -2.58
C SER A 136 1.47 1.58 -1.28
N ASP A 137 2.63 2.10 -0.86
CA ASP A 137 3.19 1.90 0.48
C ASP A 137 2.26 2.41 1.61
N LEU A 138 1.01 2.79 1.26
CA LEU A 138 -0.06 3.19 2.15
C LEU A 138 -0.72 1.95 2.72
N VAL A 139 -0.53 1.75 4.01
CA VAL A 139 -1.30 0.81 4.83
C VAL A 139 -2.52 1.57 5.36
N GLY A 140 -3.71 1.15 4.97
CA GLY A 140 -4.94 1.69 5.55
C GLY A 140 -5.01 1.35 7.04
N ILE A 141 -5.22 2.36 7.89
CA ILE A 141 -5.34 2.18 9.34
C ILE A 141 -6.77 2.43 9.80
N ASN A 142 -7.21 1.70 10.82
CA ASN A 142 -8.51 1.95 11.43
C ASN A 142 -8.36 2.95 12.59
N LEU A 143 -8.24 4.23 12.25
CA LEU A 143 -8.01 5.27 13.26
C LEU A 143 -9.17 5.39 14.26
N SER A 144 -10.41 5.13 13.84
CA SER A 144 -11.57 5.18 14.75
C SER A 144 -11.49 4.11 15.84
N GLN A 145 -10.97 2.92 15.53
CA GLN A 145 -10.70 1.88 16.52
C GLN A 145 -9.49 2.22 17.41
N ILE A 146 -8.41 2.75 16.82
CA ILE A 146 -7.19 3.15 17.54
C ILE A 146 -7.50 4.18 18.63
N LEU A 147 -8.30 5.20 18.33
CA LEU A 147 -8.66 6.25 19.28
C LEU A 147 -9.62 5.75 20.38
N LYS A 148 -10.45 4.74 20.08
CA LYS A 148 -11.35 4.12 21.08
C LYS A 148 -10.63 3.18 22.03
N VAL A 149 -9.63 2.45 21.52
CA VAL A 149 -8.83 1.49 22.29
C VAL A 149 -7.34 1.72 22.02
N PRO A 150 -6.75 2.78 22.63
CA PRO A 150 -5.31 3.03 22.55
C PRO A 150 -4.50 1.83 23.02
N GLY A 151 -3.35 1.57 22.39
CA GLY A 151 -2.48 0.44 22.70
C GLY A 151 -2.92 -0.92 22.14
N SER A 152 -4.08 -0.99 21.45
CA SER A 152 -4.50 -2.22 20.76
C SER A 152 -3.53 -2.64 19.64
N ASN A 153 -3.69 -3.85 19.10
CA ASN A 153 -2.87 -4.33 17.98
C ASN A 153 -3.04 -3.49 16.69
N ALA A 154 -4.14 -2.72 16.58
CA ALA A 154 -4.35 -1.79 15.48
C ALA A 154 -3.57 -0.48 15.66
N ASP A 155 -3.20 -0.13 16.90
CA ASP A 155 -2.49 1.10 17.24
C ASP A 155 -0.99 0.92 17.04
N LEU A 156 -0.54 1.07 15.79
CA LEU A 156 0.83 0.76 15.40
C LEU A 156 1.84 1.65 16.13
N ILE A 157 2.99 1.05 16.45
CA ILE A 157 4.18 1.77 16.93
C ILE A 157 4.76 2.56 15.76
N LEU A 158 5.11 3.82 16.03
CA LEU A 158 5.68 4.74 15.07
C LEU A 158 7.13 4.40 14.74
N GLN A 159 7.48 4.58 13.48
CA GLN A 159 8.82 4.38 12.95
C GLN A 159 9.31 5.64 12.25
N GLU A 160 10.63 5.76 12.15
CA GLU A 160 11.27 6.87 11.44
C GLU A 160 10.75 6.98 10.00
N GLY A 161 10.34 8.18 9.62
CA GLY A 161 9.82 8.47 8.29
C GLY A 161 8.35 8.11 8.07
N ASP A 162 7.65 7.56 9.07
CA ASP A 162 6.23 7.30 8.96
C ASP A 162 5.46 8.59 8.60
N ILE A 163 4.55 8.49 7.63
CA ILE A 163 3.65 9.58 7.24
C ILE A 163 2.23 9.12 7.54
N ILE A 164 1.60 9.76 8.52
CA ILE A 164 0.21 9.51 8.88
C ILE A 164 -0.63 10.59 8.24
N ARG A 165 -1.55 10.17 7.38
CA ARG A 165 -2.43 11.07 6.64
C ARG A 165 -3.86 10.85 7.08
N ILE A 166 -4.52 11.93 7.50
CA ILE A 166 -5.91 11.93 7.92
C ILE A 166 -6.67 12.86 6.97
N PRO A 167 -7.39 12.33 5.97
CA PRO A 167 -8.08 13.16 5.00
C PRO A 167 -9.32 13.83 5.60
N LYS A 168 -9.82 14.83 4.88
CA LYS A 168 -11.14 15.40 5.10
C LYS A 168 -12.25 14.43 4.73
N GLN A 169 -13.34 14.44 5.48
CA GLN A 169 -14.54 13.67 5.15
C GLN A 169 -15.26 14.28 3.96
N LEU A 170 -15.03 13.67 2.80
CA LEU A 170 -15.74 14.02 1.57
C LEU A 170 -17.18 13.53 1.64
N GLN A 171 -18.11 14.32 1.12
CA GLN A 171 -19.53 13.97 1.04
C GLN A 171 -19.90 13.36 -0.31
N THR A 172 -18.91 12.88 -1.06
CA THR A 172 -19.06 12.37 -2.42
C THR A 172 -18.36 11.02 -2.59
N VAL A 173 -18.78 10.30 -3.63
CA VAL A 173 -18.16 9.07 -4.13
C VAL A 173 -17.78 9.34 -5.57
N LYS A 174 -16.53 9.06 -5.92
CA LYS A 174 -16.06 9.18 -7.30
C LYS A 174 -16.42 7.91 -8.07
N VAL A 175 -16.95 8.05 -9.28
CA VAL A 175 -17.17 6.92 -10.19
C VAL A 175 -16.34 7.15 -11.44
N SER A 176 -15.41 6.23 -11.71
CA SER A 176 -14.42 6.34 -12.78
C SER A 176 -14.26 5.06 -13.59
N GLY A 177 -13.55 5.17 -14.73
CA GLY A 177 -13.35 4.09 -15.69
C GLY A 177 -14.49 3.96 -16.70
N GLU A 178 -14.82 2.73 -17.07
CA GLU A 178 -15.74 2.37 -18.15
C GLU A 178 -17.23 2.51 -17.78
N VAL A 179 -17.64 3.74 -17.49
CA VAL A 179 -19.04 4.15 -17.29
C VAL A 179 -19.45 5.15 -18.38
N LEU A 180 -20.74 5.40 -18.55
CA LEU A 180 -21.21 6.36 -19.57
C LEU A 180 -20.76 7.79 -19.28
N ASN A 181 -20.78 8.20 -18.01
CA ASN A 181 -20.38 9.54 -17.59
C ASN A 181 -19.61 9.50 -16.25
N PRO A 182 -18.27 9.40 -16.28
CA PRO A 182 -17.44 9.44 -15.07
C PRO A 182 -17.64 10.75 -14.29
N ASN A 183 -18.08 10.67 -13.04
CA ASN A 183 -18.43 11.84 -12.22
C ASN A 183 -18.28 11.60 -10.71
N ASN A 184 -18.41 12.67 -9.92
CA ASN A 184 -18.54 12.61 -8.47
C ASN A 184 -20.02 12.68 -8.09
N ILE A 185 -20.48 11.74 -7.27
CA ILE A 185 -21.88 11.62 -6.85
C ILE A 185 -21.97 11.82 -5.35
N VAL A 186 -22.97 12.57 -4.88
CA VAL A 186 -23.22 12.77 -3.45
C VAL A 186 -23.41 11.41 -2.74
N TYR A 187 -22.69 11.24 -1.64
CA TYR A 187 -22.78 10.04 -0.82
C TYR A 187 -24.11 9.99 -0.07
N MET A 188 -24.79 8.86 -0.17
CA MET A 188 -25.95 8.53 0.64
C MET A 188 -25.76 7.14 1.24
N SER A 189 -25.95 7.02 2.56
CA SER A 189 -25.74 5.79 3.33
C SER A 189 -26.67 4.64 2.92
N ASN A 190 -27.83 4.95 2.37
CA ASN A 190 -28.81 3.99 1.86
C ASN A 190 -28.55 3.55 0.40
N ARG A 191 -27.53 4.09 -0.28
CA ARG A 191 -27.18 3.71 -1.66
C ARG A 191 -26.07 2.68 -1.67
N GLY A 192 -26.30 1.58 -2.37
CA GLY A 192 -25.29 0.56 -2.64
C GLY A 192 -24.49 0.82 -3.91
N PHE A 193 -23.44 0.02 -4.12
CA PHE A 193 -22.52 0.08 -5.27
C PHE A 193 -23.21 0.30 -6.62
N LYS A 194 -24.22 -0.53 -6.95
CA LYS A 194 -24.93 -0.44 -8.23
C LYS A 194 -25.67 0.89 -8.43
N SER A 195 -26.10 1.54 -7.34
CA SER A 195 -26.80 2.82 -7.42
C SER A 195 -25.88 3.93 -7.91
N TYR A 196 -24.62 3.93 -7.48
CA TYR A 196 -23.63 4.91 -7.93
C TYR A 196 -23.24 4.68 -9.38
N ILE A 197 -23.06 3.42 -9.80
CA ILE A 197 -22.85 3.09 -11.21
C ILE A 197 -24.00 3.61 -12.09
N ARG A 198 -25.26 3.39 -11.67
CA ARG A 198 -26.42 3.95 -12.40
C ARG A 198 -26.42 5.48 -12.40
N GLY A 199 -25.99 6.12 -11.32
CA GLY A 199 -25.84 7.58 -11.27
C GLY A 199 -24.77 8.13 -12.22
N ALA A 200 -23.82 7.30 -12.65
CA ALA A 200 -22.86 7.58 -13.73
C ALA A 200 -23.38 7.17 -15.13
N GLY A 201 -24.69 6.92 -15.26
CA GLY A 201 -25.34 6.47 -16.50
C GLY A 201 -25.27 4.96 -16.74
N GLY A 202 -24.62 4.20 -15.85
CA GLY A 202 -24.39 2.77 -16.05
C GLY A 202 -23.06 2.49 -16.74
N TYR A 203 -22.89 1.23 -17.15
CA TYR A 203 -21.67 0.77 -17.82
C TYR A 203 -21.70 1.13 -19.31
N ASN A 204 -20.55 1.49 -19.87
CA ASN A 204 -20.40 1.59 -21.32
C ASN A 204 -20.21 0.20 -21.98
N ILE A 205 -20.10 0.14 -23.31
CA ILE A 205 -19.96 -1.12 -24.06
C ILE A 205 -18.65 -1.89 -23.78
N ASN A 206 -17.60 -1.16 -23.43
CA ASN A 206 -16.25 -1.70 -23.21
C ASN A 206 -16.02 -2.13 -21.75
N ALA A 207 -16.95 -1.81 -20.85
CA ALA A 207 -16.84 -2.09 -19.43
C ALA A 207 -16.76 -3.58 -19.10
N LEU A 208 -15.93 -3.92 -18.12
CA LEU A 208 -15.91 -5.20 -17.43
C LEU A 208 -16.60 -5.07 -16.05
N PRO A 209 -17.96 -5.13 -15.97
CA PRO A 209 -18.69 -5.04 -14.70
C PRO A 209 -18.21 -6.04 -13.65
N LYS A 210 -17.73 -7.20 -14.10
CA LYS A 210 -17.26 -8.25 -13.20
C LYS A 210 -15.97 -7.87 -12.47
N GLY A 211 -15.15 -7.00 -13.03
CA GLY A 211 -13.89 -6.53 -12.44
C GLY A 211 -14.02 -5.20 -11.69
N ALA A 212 -15.22 -4.64 -11.55
CA ALA A 212 -15.40 -3.37 -10.86
C ALA A 212 -15.12 -3.50 -9.35
N TYR A 213 -14.44 -2.51 -8.79
CA TYR A 213 -14.00 -2.49 -7.39
C TYR A 213 -14.11 -1.09 -6.77
N ILE A 214 -14.00 -1.02 -5.44
CA ILE A 214 -13.94 0.23 -4.67
C ILE A 214 -12.52 0.41 -4.15
N LYS A 215 -11.96 1.61 -4.33
CA LYS A 215 -10.80 2.11 -3.61
C LYS A 215 -11.27 3.07 -2.52
N TYR A 216 -10.97 2.76 -1.26
CA TYR A 216 -11.36 3.59 -0.12
C TYR A 216 -10.34 4.71 0.12
N ALA A 217 -10.74 5.72 0.91
CA ALA A 217 -9.91 6.87 1.23
C ALA A 217 -8.59 6.50 1.94
N ASN A 218 -8.59 5.42 2.73
CA ASN A 218 -7.41 4.89 3.41
C ASN A 218 -6.46 4.10 2.49
N GLY A 219 -6.78 3.99 1.18
CA GLY A 219 -5.98 3.25 0.20
C GLY A 219 -6.34 1.77 0.06
N SER A 220 -7.15 1.20 0.97
CA SER A 220 -7.60 -0.18 0.84
C SER A 220 -8.54 -0.37 -0.37
N VAL A 221 -8.58 -1.59 -0.89
CA VAL A 221 -9.37 -1.95 -2.08
C VAL A 221 -10.31 -3.10 -1.75
N ALA A 222 -11.56 -3.03 -2.21
CA ALA A 222 -12.51 -4.12 -2.12
C ALA A 222 -13.21 -4.38 -3.45
N ALA A 223 -13.26 -5.65 -3.86
CA ALA A 223 -13.98 -6.11 -5.03
C ALA A 223 -15.27 -6.84 -4.63
N ALA A 224 -16.23 -6.91 -5.55
CA ALA A 224 -17.41 -7.75 -5.36
C ALA A 224 -17.02 -9.23 -5.33
N SER A 225 -17.56 -9.96 -4.35
CA SER A 225 -17.38 -11.41 -4.22
C SER A 225 -18.63 -12.16 -4.68
N ASN A 226 -18.45 -13.40 -5.13
CA ASN A 226 -19.56 -14.28 -5.47
C ASN A 226 -19.64 -15.37 -4.41
N PHE A 227 -20.83 -15.61 -3.86
CA PHE A 227 -21.13 -16.76 -3.03
C PHE A 227 -22.33 -17.50 -3.62
N LEU A 228 -22.12 -18.74 -4.07
CA LEU A 228 -23.11 -19.48 -4.83
C LEU A 228 -23.60 -18.65 -6.04
N PHE A 229 -24.92 -18.54 -6.24
CA PHE A 229 -25.57 -17.74 -7.28
C PHE A 229 -25.71 -16.24 -6.92
N PHE A 230 -25.30 -15.83 -5.72
CA PHE A 230 -25.46 -14.46 -5.24
C PHE A 230 -24.15 -13.68 -5.32
N ARG A 231 -24.23 -12.48 -5.88
CA ARG A 231 -23.11 -11.55 -5.93
C ARG A 231 -23.24 -10.50 -4.83
N SER A 232 -22.27 -10.47 -3.93
CA SER A 232 -22.16 -9.47 -2.87
C SER A 232 -21.28 -8.31 -3.32
N TYR A 233 -21.72 -7.08 -3.04
CA TYR A 233 -20.97 -5.87 -3.37
C TYR A 233 -20.45 -5.23 -2.09
N PRO A 234 -19.21 -4.69 -2.11
CA PRO A 234 -18.67 -3.96 -0.98
C PRO A 234 -19.51 -2.73 -0.64
N LYS A 235 -19.51 -2.36 0.65
CA LYS A 235 -20.20 -1.17 1.14
C LYS A 235 -19.50 0.08 0.62
N VAL A 236 -20.26 1.00 0.06
CA VAL A 236 -19.72 2.29 -0.39
C VAL A 236 -19.56 3.21 0.83
N MET A 237 -18.42 3.90 0.92
CA MET A 237 -18.10 4.83 1.99
C MET A 237 -17.84 6.24 1.41
N PRO A 238 -17.97 7.30 2.23
CA PRO A 238 -17.64 8.65 1.81
C PRO A 238 -16.18 8.76 1.33
N GLY A 239 -15.96 9.53 0.27
CA GLY A 239 -14.63 9.73 -0.34
C GLY A 239 -14.08 8.52 -1.09
N ALA A 240 -14.82 7.43 -1.20
CA ALA A 240 -14.41 6.26 -1.97
C ALA A 240 -14.48 6.51 -3.48
N GLU A 241 -13.68 5.76 -4.24
CA GLU A 241 -13.68 5.73 -5.69
C GLU A 241 -14.14 4.35 -6.18
N ILE A 242 -15.22 4.31 -6.94
CA ILE A 242 -15.68 3.13 -7.66
C ILE A 242 -15.01 3.15 -9.04
N LEU A 243 -14.18 2.14 -9.32
CA LEU A 243 -13.48 2.01 -10.58
C LEU A 243 -14.05 0.85 -11.39
N VAL A 244 -14.43 1.13 -12.63
CA VAL A 244 -14.89 0.13 -13.59
C VAL A 244 -13.80 -0.11 -14.64
N PRO A 245 -13.16 -1.28 -14.67
CA PRO A 245 -12.12 -1.55 -15.66
C PRO A 245 -12.70 -1.87 -17.03
N GLN A 246 -11.85 -1.78 -18.06
CA GLN A 246 -12.16 -2.22 -19.42
C GLN A 246 -12.09 -3.74 -19.58
N ARG A 247 -12.89 -4.29 -20.50
CA ARG A 247 -12.77 -5.69 -20.91
C ARG A 247 -11.43 -5.90 -21.59
N PRO A 248 -10.67 -6.94 -21.21
CA PRO A 248 -9.49 -7.32 -21.97
C PRO A 248 -9.92 -7.69 -23.39
N LYS A 249 -9.21 -7.18 -24.40
CA LYS A 249 -9.33 -7.65 -25.78
C LYS A 249 -8.94 -9.14 -25.78
N ARG A 250 -9.90 -10.04 -26.00
CA ARG A 250 -9.63 -11.49 -26.12
C ARG A 250 -9.66 -11.86 -27.59
N GLU A 251 -8.60 -12.47 -28.07
CA GLU A 251 -8.62 -13.16 -29.35
C GLU A 251 -9.63 -14.30 -29.26
N ARG A 252 -10.61 -14.32 -30.16
CA ARG A 252 -11.60 -15.40 -30.22
C ARG A 252 -10.91 -16.62 -30.81
N LEU A 253 -11.06 -17.78 -30.17
CA LEU A 253 -10.60 -19.06 -30.74
C LEU A 253 -11.26 -19.26 -32.12
N ASN A 254 -10.45 -19.49 -33.14
CA ASN A 254 -10.93 -19.83 -34.47
C ASN A 254 -11.55 -21.26 -34.44
N ALA A 255 -12.42 -21.57 -35.40
CA ALA A 255 -13.09 -22.86 -35.54
C ALA A 255 -12.10 -24.04 -35.49
N GLN A 256 -10.91 -23.88 -36.06
CA GLN A 256 -9.86 -24.91 -36.04
C GLN A 256 -9.33 -25.21 -34.62
N ALA A 257 -9.24 -24.20 -33.76
CA ALA A 257 -8.84 -24.40 -32.36
C ALA A 257 -9.93 -25.14 -31.58
N TRP A 258 -11.21 -24.85 -31.86
CA TRP A 258 -12.33 -25.58 -31.27
C TRP A 258 -12.39 -27.05 -31.70
N ILE A 259 -12.11 -27.34 -32.99
CA ILE A 259 -12.02 -28.71 -33.50
C ILE A 259 -10.89 -29.46 -32.79
N GLY A 260 -9.72 -28.84 -32.62
CA GLY A 260 -8.59 -29.44 -31.90
C GLY A 260 -8.87 -29.74 -30.43
N ILE A 261 -9.59 -28.84 -29.74
CA ILE A 261 -10.03 -29.09 -28.35
C ILE A 261 -11.04 -30.25 -28.31
N GLY A 262 -12.00 -30.27 -29.24
CA GLY A 262 -13.03 -31.31 -29.31
C GLY A 262 -12.45 -32.71 -29.54
N THR A 263 -11.46 -32.84 -30.43
CA THR A 263 -10.79 -34.13 -30.67
C THR A 263 -9.98 -34.61 -29.48
N ALA A 264 -9.30 -33.70 -28.77
CA ALA A 264 -8.57 -34.02 -27.55
C ALA A 264 -9.49 -34.48 -26.40
N PHE A 265 -10.67 -33.86 -26.24
CA PHE A 265 -11.65 -34.33 -25.26
C PHE A 265 -12.27 -35.67 -25.65
N ALA A 266 -12.57 -35.88 -26.94
CA ALA A 266 -13.13 -37.14 -27.44
C ALA A 266 -12.15 -38.31 -27.25
N SER A 267 -10.85 -38.10 -27.49
CA SER A 267 -9.83 -39.12 -27.26
C SER A 267 -9.68 -39.45 -25.78
N LEU A 268 -9.69 -38.44 -24.91
CA LEU A 268 -9.61 -38.62 -23.46
C LEU A 268 -10.84 -39.36 -22.91
N ALA A 269 -12.04 -39.03 -23.42
CA ALA A 269 -13.26 -39.76 -23.11
C ALA A 269 -13.22 -41.21 -23.62
N ALA A 270 -12.70 -41.44 -24.83
CA ALA A 270 -12.54 -42.79 -25.38
C ALA A 270 -11.59 -43.64 -24.54
N VAL A 271 -10.48 -43.07 -24.04
CA VAL A 271 -9.57 -43.75 -23.11
C VAL A 271 -10.29 -44.10 -21.80
N ILE A 272 -11.03 -43.16 -21.20
CA ILE A 272 -11.80 -43.42 -19.97
C ILE A 272 -12.82 -44.54 -20.18
N VAL A 273 -13.59 -44.50 -21.27
CA VAL A 273 -14.58 -45.54 -21.61
C VAL A 273 -13.91 -46.89 -21.85
N SER A 274 -12.68 -46.89 -22.41
CA SER A 274 -11.90 -48.11 -22.63
C SER A 274 -11.37 -48.74 -21.35
N ILE A 275 -11.10 -47.96 -20.30
CA ILE A 275 -10.66 -48.45 -18.98
C ILE A 275 -11.83 -48.96 -18.13
N LEU A 276 -13.04 -48.43 -18.36
CA LEU A 276 -14.27 -48.81 -17.65
C LEU A 276 -15.00 -50.02 -18.26
N ARG A 277 -14.49 -50.57 -19.37
CA ARG A 277 -14.99 -51.79 -20.03
C ARG A 277 -14.07 -52.97 -19.74
#